data_AF-A0A376U674-F1
#
_entry.id   AF-A0A376U674-F1
#
_cell.length_a   1.000
_cell.length_b   1.000
_cell.length_c   1.000
_cell.angle_alpha   90.00
_cell.angle_beta   90.00
_cell.angle_gamma   90.00
#
_symmetry.space_group_name_H-M   'P 1'
#
loop_
_entity.id
_entity.type
_entity.pdbx_description
1 polymer ?
#
loop_
_entity_poly.entity_id
_entity_poly.type
_entity_poly.pdbx_seq_one_letter_code
_entity_poly.pdbx_strand_id
1 'polypeptide(L)'
;MLIEDFKAQRFRYLVNVAVLTTGFDAPHVDLIAILRPTESVSLYQQIVGRGLRLAPGKTDCLILDYAGNPHDLYAPEVGTPKGKSDNVPVQVFCPACGFANTFWGKRPPTGH
;
A
#
# COMPACT_ATOMS: atom_id res chain seq x y z
N MET A 1 7.26 25.62 10.14
CA MET A 1 7.52 24.86 8.89
C MET A 1 6.41 23.82 8.81
N LEU A 2 5.69 23.69 7.69
CA LEU A 2 4.42 22.93 7.60
C LEU A 2 4.45 21.54 8.24
N ILE A 3 5.57 20.80 8.10
CA ILE A 3 5.73 19.47 8.70
C ILE A 3 5.75 19.52 10.24
N GLU A 4 6.51 20.44 10.84
CA GLU A 4 6.60 20.57 12.30
C GLU A 4 5.28 21.07 12.88
N ASP A 5 4.57 21.92 12.15
CA ASP A 5 3.26 22.40 12.51
C ASP A 5 2.22 21.27 12.49
N PHE A 6 2.29 20.37 11.50
CA PHE A 6 1.46 19.17 11.43
C PHE A 6 1.82 18.15 12.52
N LYS A 7 3.13 17.91 12.77
CA LYS A 7 3.59 17.05 13.87
C LYS A 7 3.10 17.53 15.24
N ALA A 8 3.06 18.85 15.43
CA ALA A 8 2.49 19.50 16.60
C ALA A 8 0.95 19.60 16.58
N GLN A 9 0.28 18.92 15.63
CA GLN A 9 -1.17 18.87 15.48
C GLN A 9 -1.85 20.26 15.35
N ARG A 10 -1.12 21.26 14.83
CA ARG A 10 -1.67 22.60 14.55
C ARG A 10 -2.58 22.61 13.32
N PHE A 11 -2.46 21.59 12.47
CA PHE A 11 -3.33 21.33 11.32
C PHE A 11 -3.89 19.92 11.40
N ARG A 12 -5.14 19.73 10.95
CA ARG A 12 -5.77 18.41 10.88
C ARG A 12 -5.41 17.62 9.63
N TYR A 13 -5.06 18.30 8.55
CA TYR A 13 -4.86 17.67 7.24
C TYR A 13 -3.52 18.09 6.65
N LEU A 14 -2.83 17.12 6.05
CA LEU A 14 -1.63 17.33 5.25
C LEU A 14 -1.83 16.65 3.90
N VAL A 15 -1.86 17.45 2.85
CA VAL A 15 -1.98 16.94 1.47
C VAL A 15 -0.58 16.87 0.86
N ASN A 16 -0.24 15.74 0.23
CA ASN A 16 1.01 15.58 -0.49
C ASN A 16 0.77 15.02 -1.90
N VAL A 17 1.59 15.46 -2.86
CA VAL A 17 1.62 14.95 -4.23
C VAL A 17 3.04 14.54 -4.57
N ALA A 18 3.38 13.26 -4.42
CA ALA A 18 4.67 12.68 -4.82
C ALA A 18 5.95 13.23 -4.15
N VAL A 19 5.85 14.11 -3.14
CA VAL A 19 7.03 14.73 -2.50
C VAL A 19 7.47 14.04 -1.20
N LEU A 20 6.53 13.49 -0.43
CA LEU A 20 6.85 12.98 0.91
C LEU A 20 7.30 11.51 0.93
N THR A 21 7.96 11.00 -0.12
CA THR A 21 8.33 9.57 -0.21
C THR A 21 9.34 9.14 0.86
N THR A 22 10.15 10.07 1.39
CA THR A 22 11.11 9.85 2.48
C THR A 22 11.02 10.95 3.55
N GLY A 23 11.15 10.60 4.83
CA GLY A 23 11.34 11.59 5.93
C GLY A 23 10.10 12.19 6.59
N PHE A 24 8.87 11.83 6.18
CA PHE A 24 7.66 12.21 6.92
C PHE A 24 7.25 11.13 7.92
N ASP A 25 7.32 11.49 9.21
CA ASP A 25 6.92 10.65 10.34
C ASP A 25 5.98 11.44 11.26
N ALA A 26 4.74 10.96 11.36
CA ALA A 26 3.72 11.51 12.25
C ALA A 26 2.91 10.33 12.84
N PRO A 27 3.35 9.74 13.96
CA PRO A 27 2.72 8.53 14.51
C PRO A 27 1.25 8.69 14.89
N HIS A 28 0.85 9.92 15.22
CA HIS A 28 -0.52 10.29 15.59
C HIS A 28 -1.51 10.22 14.42
N VAL A 29 -1.05 10.04 13.17
CA VAL A 29 -1.94 9.92 12.01
C VAL A 29 -2.74 8.62 12.11
N ASP A 30 -4.05 8.76 12.10
CA ASP A 30 -5.05 7.70 12.16
C ASP A 30 -5.96 7.69 10.93
N LEU A 31 -5.78 8.59 9.96
CA LEU A 31 -6.55 8.61 8.71
C LEU A 31 -5.65 8.81 7.50
N ILE A 32 -5.82 7.97 6.49
CA ILE A 32 -5.16 8.10 5.19
C ILE A 32 -6.24 8.14 4.10
N ALA A 33 -6.28 9.26 3.37
CA ALA A 33 -7.13 9.41 2.19
C ALA A 33 -6.30 9.25 0.91
N ILE A 34 -6.68 8.29 0.06
CA ILE A 34 -6.03 7.99 -1.21
C ILE A 34 -6.89 8.56 -2.34
N LEU A 35 -6.44 9.67 -2.90
CA LEU A 35 -7.11 10.39 -4.00
C LEU A 35 -6.39 10.19 -5.35
N ARG A 36 -5.54 9.16 -5.46
CA ARG A 36 -4.80 8.86 -6.69
C ARG A 36 -4.85 7.37 -7.03
N PRO A 37 -4.97 7.02 -8.32
CA PRO A 37 -4.76 5.65 -8.75
C PRO A 37 -3.30 5.26 -8.48
N THR A 38 -3.15 4.02 -8.05
CA THR A 38 -1.88 3.40 -7.67
C THR A 38 -1.75 2.12 -8.47
N GLU A 39 -0.68 2.00 -9.25
CA GLU A 39 -0.47 0.83 -10.12
C GLU A 39 0.31 -0.30 -9.44
N SER A 40 0.92 -0.04 -8.29
CA SER A 40 1.73 -0.99 -7.53
C SER A 40 1.19 -1.22 -6.12
N VAL A 41 1.09 -2.49 -5.73
CA VAL A 41 0.77 -2.91 -4.36
C VAL A 41 1.76 -2.32 -3.35
N SER A 42 3.04 -2.23 -3.71
CA SER A 42 4.06 -1.67 -2.81
C SER A 42 3.89 -0.19 -2.55
N LEU A 43 3.49 0.58 -3.58
CA LEU A 43 3.17 2.00 -3.36
C LEU A 43 1.94 2.14 -2.45
N TYR A 44 0.93 1.27 -2.62
CA TYR A 44 -0.24 1.24 -1.75
C TYR A 44 0.15 0.91 -0.29
N GLN A 45 0.95 -0.14 -0.08
CA GLN A 45 1.50 -0.53 1.23
C GLN A 45 2.32 0.59 1.86
N GLN A 46 3.16 1.30 1.08
CA GLN A 46 3.94 2.43 1.57
C GLN A 46 3.06 3.62 1.98
N ILE A 47 1.96 3.87 1.28
CA ILE A 47 1.00 4.93 1.62
C ILE A 47 0.27 4.57 2.92
N VAL A 48 -0.34 3.38 2.98
CA VAL A 48 -1.08 2.90 4.16
C VAL A 48 -0.17 2.80 5.38
N GLY A 49 1.06 2.30 5.19
CA GLY A 49 2.04 2.12 6.26
C GLY A 49 2.38 3.40 7.04
N ARG A 50 2.14 4.58 6.46
CA ARG A 50 2.31 5.86 7.18
C ARG A 50 1.35 6.01 8.34
N GLY A 51 0.13 5.49 8.20
CA GLY A 51 -0.90 5.50 9.23
C GLY A 51 -0.78 4.34 10.23
N LEU A 52 0.11 3.37 10.02
CA LEU A 52 0.22 2.18 10.89
C LEU A 52 1.23 2.31 12.04
N ARG A 53 1.87 3.47 12.20
CA ARG A 53 2.82 3.71 13.31
C ARG A 53 2.10 3.76 14.65
N LEU A 54 2.67 3.17 15.69
CA LEU A 54 2.07 3.18 17.03
C LEU A 54 2.08 4.59 17.64
N ALA A 55 0.97 4.97 18.27
CA ALA A 55 0.84 6.21 19.02
C ALA A 55 -0.06 6.00 20.25
N PRO A 56 0.17 6.72 21.37
CA PRO A 56 -0.69 6.64 22.54
C PRO A 56 -2.16 6.92 22.21
N GLY A 57 -3.05 6.02 22.61
CA GLY A 57 -4.50 6.16 22.39
C GLY A 57 -4.99 5.82 20.98
N LYS A 58 -4.11 5.45 20.04
CA LYS A 58 -4.50 5.05 18.69
C LYS A 58 -4.86 3.56 18.64
N THR A 59 -6.09 3.25 18.28
CA THR A 59 -6.63 1.88 18.18
C THR A 59 -6.58 1.31 16.77
N ASP A 60 -6.75 2.18 15.79
CA ASP A 60 -6.88 1.82 14.38
C ASP A 60 -6.43 2.98 13.47
N CYS A 61 -6.37 2.71 12.17
CA CYS A 61 -6.16 3.72 11.15
C CYS A 61 -7.18 3.53 10.02
N LEU A 62 -7.97 4.56 9.77
CA LEU A 62 -9.00 4.59 8.74
C LEU A 62 -8.40 4.88 7.37
N ILE A 63 -8.61 3.97 6.43
CA ILE A 63 -8.18 4.10 5.03
C ILE A 63 -9.38 4.44 4.16
N LEU A 64 -9.34 5.61 3.51
CA LEU A 64 -10.37 6.07 2.58
C LEU A 64 -9.79 6.08 1.16
N ASP A 65 -10.19 5.11 0.32
CA ASP A 65 -9.77 5.03 -1.07
C ASP A 65 -10.84 5.58 -2.01
N TYR A 66 -10.56 6.73 -2.64
CA TYR A 66 -11.44 7.37 -3.62
C TYR A 66 -11.02 7.10 -5.07
N ALA A 67 -9.91 6.41 -5.29
CA ALA A 67 -9.38 6.11 -6.62
C ALA A 67 -9.73 4.68 -7.09
N GLY A 68 -10.32 3.86 -6.22
CA GLY A 68 -10.77 2.51 -6.55
C GLY A 68 -9.61 1.55 -6.75
N ASN A 69 -8.54 1.66 -5.94
CA ASN A 69 -7.39 0.78 -6.08
C ASN A 69 -7.77 -0.67 -5.69
N PRO A 70 -7.47 -1.67 -6.53
CA PRO A 70 -7.83 -3.07 -6.29
C PRO A 70 -6.81 -3.80 -5.40
N HIS A 71 -5.99 -3.08 -4.64
CA HIS A 71 -4.85 -3.65 -3.92
C HIS A 71 -5.26 -4.14 -2.53
N ASP A 72 -4.88 -5.37 -2.22
CA ASP A 72 -4.89 -5.87 -0.85
C ASP A 72 -3.57 -5.47 -0.18
N LEU A 73 -3.64 -4.99 1.07
CA LEU A 73 -2.47 -4.65 1.87
C LEU A 73 -1.53 -5.86 2.04
N TYR A 74 -2.07 -7.07 2.06
CA TYR A 74 -1.31 -8.31 2.22
C TYR A 74 -0.92 -8.95 0.88
N ALA A 75 -1.28 -8.35 -0.26
CA ALA A 75 -0.90 -8.89 -1.55
C ALA A 75 0.63 -8.85 -1.74
N PRO A 76 1.23 -9.89 -2.35
CA PRO A 76 2.64 -9.88 -2.69
C PRO A 76 2.90 -8.92 -3.85
N GLU A 77 4.04 -8.21 -3.81
CA GLU A 77 4.51 -7.47 -4.97
C GLU A 77 5.10 -8.44 -6.00
N VAL A 78 4.48 -8.47 -7.19
CA VAL A 78 5.07 -9.09 -8.37
C VAL A 78 5.93 -8.01 -9.01
N GLY A 79 7.25 -8.04 -8.81
CA GLY A 79 8.21 -6.98 -9.19
C GLY A 79 8.35 -6.67 -10.70
N THR A 80 7.37 -7.05 -11.51
CA THR A 80 7.25 -6.74 -12.94
C THR A 80 5.90 -6.05 -13.21
N PRO A 81 5.78 -5.22 -14.26
CA PRO A 81 4.50 -4.57 -14.58
C PRO A 81 3.38 -5.58 -14.82
N LYS A 82 2.19 -5.27 -14.31
CA LYS A 82 0.98 -6.04 -14.60
C LYS A 82 0.69 -5.93 -16.10
N GLY A 83 0.66 -7.08 -16.79
CA GLY A 83 0.32 -7.17 -18.20
C GLY A 83 -1.17 -6.90 -18.46
N LYS A 84 -1.96 -7.96 -18.71
CA LYS A 84 -3.42 -7.83 -18.89
C LYS A 84 -4.10 -7.51 -17.55
N SER A 85 -5.18 -6.73 -17.60
CA SER A 85 -5.90 -6.25 -16.40
C SER A 85 -6.48 -7.38 -15.55
N ASP A 86 -6.82 -8.51 -16.15
CA ASP A 86 -7.39 -9.69 -15.50
C ASP A 86 -6.33 -10.61 -14.84
N ASN A 87 -5.04 -10.30 -14.96
CA ASN A 87 -4.01 -11.06 -14.28
C ASN A 87 -4.04 -10.85 -12.76
N VAL A 88 -3.75 -11.91 -12.02
CA VAL A 88 -3.59 -11.90 -10.55
C VAL A 88 -2.23 -12.48 -10.18
N PRO A 89 -1.70 -12.18 -8.98
CA PRO A 89 -0.54 -12.88 -8.46
C PRO A 89 -0.83 -14.38 -8.32
N VAL A 90 0.01 -15.22 -8.93
CA VAL A 90 -0.05 -16.69 -8.82
C VAL A 90 1.29 -17.23 -8.31
N GLN A 91 1.21 -18.27 -7.47
CA GLN A 91 2.38 -18.92 -6.92
C GLN A 91 2.75 -20.13 -7.79
N VAL A 92 3.98 -20.15 -8.30
CA VAL A 92 4.52 -21.22 -9.14
C VAL A 92 5.79 -21.76 -8.49
N PHE A 93 5.78 -23.03 -8.13
CA PHE A 93 6.93 -23.69 -7.53
C PHE A 93 7.99 -24.03 -8.59
N CYS A 94 9.24 -23.69 -8.31
CA CYS A 94 10.36 -24.05 -9.18
C CYS A 94 10.56 -25.57 -9.19
N PRO A 95 10.55 -26.24 -10.35
CA PRO A 95 10.71 -27.69 -10.43
C PRO A 95 12.11 -28.17 -10.02
N ALA A 96 13.12 -27.29 -10.03
CA ALA A 96 14.50 -27.65 -9.70
C ALA A 96 14.81 -27.53 -8.20
N CYS A 97 14.34 -26.47 -7.53
CA CYS A 97 14.68 -26.18 -6.14
C CYS A 97 13.48 -26.08 -5.17
N GLY A 98 12.25 -26.21 -5.68
CA GLY A 98 11.03 -26.09 -4.87
C GLY A 98 10.70 -24.68 -4.38
N PHE A 99 11.44 -23.66 -4.80
CA PHE A 99 11.18 -22.28 -4.39
C PHE A 99 9.83 -21.78 -4.93
N ALA A 100 9.03 -21.16 -4.06
CA ALA A 100 7.75 -20.56 -4.40
C ALA A 100 7.95 -19.19 -5.05
N ASN A 101 7.78 -19.10 -6.37
CA ASN A 101 7.86 -17.83 -7.09
C ASN A 101 6.48 -17.21 -7.28
N THR A 102 6.41 -15.89 -7.28
CA THR A 102 5.16 -15.16 -7.56
C THR A 102 5.24 -14.51 -8.93
N PHE A 103 4.28 -14.82 -9.81
CA PHE A 103 4.19 -14.28 -11.16
C PHE A 103 2.81 -13.68 -11.45
N TRP A 104 2.70 -12.91 -12.53
CA TRP A 104 1.42 -12.52 -13.09
C TRP A 104 0.85 -13.67 -13.92
N GLY A 105 -0.36 -14.12 -13.60
CA GLY A 105 -1.04 -15.17 -14.33
C GLY A 105 -2.55 -15.14 -14.17
N LYS A 106 -3.24 -16.10 -14.77
CA LYS A 106 -4.67 -16.32 -14.56
C LYS A 106 -4.84 -17.43 -13.53
N ARG A 107 -5.72 -17.21 -12.55
CA ARG A 107 -6.11 -18.29 -11.63
C ARG A 107 -7.04 -19.26 -12.38
N PRO A 108 -6.71 -20.56 -12.47
CA PRO A 108 -7.64 -21.54 -13.02
C PRO A 108 -8.88 -21.64 -12.12
N PRO A 109 -10.08 -21.98 -12.66
CA PRO A 109 -11.31 -22.06 -11.88
C PRO A 109 -11.25 -23.04 -10.69
N THR A 110 -10.27 -23.95 -10.69
CA THR A 110 -10.11 -25.05 -9.73
C THR A 110 -9.26 -24.72 -8.51
N GLY A 111 -8.75 -23.49 -8.35
CA GLY A 111 -8.18 -23.04 -7.06
C GLY A 111 -6.90 -23.74 -6.60
N HIS A 112 -6.12 -24.31 -7.52
CA HIS A 112 -4.77 -24.83 -7.27
C HIS A 112 -3.74 -24.04 -8.07
#